data_AF-A0A832Y314-F1
#
_entry.id   AF-A0A832Y314-F1
#
_cell.length_a   1.000
_cell.length_b   1.000
_cell.length_c   1.000
_cell.angle_alpha   90.00
_cell.angle_beta   90.00
_cell.angle_gamma   90.00
#
_symmetry.space_group_name_H-M   'P 1'
#
loop_
_entity.id
_entity.type
_entity.pdbx_description
1 polymer ?
#
loop_
_entity_poly.entity_id
_entity_poly.type
_entity_poly.pdbx_seq_one_letter_code
_entity_poly.pdbx_strand_id
1 'polypeptide(L)'
;MEETNAPVQFTDGGFIDFTPPKGAAVIIWLIGMLLVGYGVVNGFNAVLTGEVAAIAKGAIASVIGSMIVIVCTPTRLQVEYDKIRRSELPRDFQIRSEGSANKSSFWTGTYTDSPTTDDRGWVFDAPGPEYWDVKDKYSADHTGILTEHPSVIGTPQPATISAVGIFGTIIALYAIPATFVVVSVGIVLPWTGEEIDFVKIFMMFGPVTLSLIIAVTSFQTAKRMQATIDTPTSKIRSLAAGELELVGQVRRWSTPAPTVQVGGDASRSIDDLHAWRWKYEIYIRRIEVYMTKKGLRTRTVHEWRTIQNQDGNHPFILHDGTGGVLVRPNTFSFKELGQYMRRWEVPHNIDISSLFGSILSTALVGETLLKHRWTLWGLSLGDPCYILGKAIPRPNEELKEEKFWSRGQNILVQIHGEDAPQFEARLERGSELGVLAKVRSQFEYRIIPPIIFAGALAATVMAFQAAG
;
A
#
# COMPACT_ATOMS: atom_id res chain seq x y z
N MET A 1 16.05 39.23 -11.67
CA MET A 1 16.81 37.97 -11.74
C MET A 1 15.98 36.97 -10.97
N GLU A 2 15.07 36.28 -11.67
CA GLU A 2 14.33 35.16 -11.08
C GLU A 2 15.35 34.07 -10.80
N GLU A 3 15.52 33.70 -9.53
CA GLU A 3 16.16 32.45 -9.17
C GLU A 3 15.35 31.33 -9.82
N THR A 4 15.86 30.78 -10.91
CA THR A 4 15.40 29.51 -11.44
C THR A 4 15.63 28.48 -10.34
N ASN A 5 14.59 28.17 -9.56
CA ASN A 5 14.59 27.08 -8.60
C ASN A 5 15.10 25.83 -9.32
N ALA A 6 16.32 25.40 -9.02
CA ALA A 6 16.82 24.13 -9.50
C ALA A 6 15.83 23.04 -9.04
N PRO A 7 15.44 22.10 -9.91
CA PRO A 7 14.54 21.02 -9.51
C PRO A 7 15.13 20.30 -8.31
N VAL A 8 14.30 20.06 -7.29
CA VAL A 8 14.70 19.34 -6.08
C VAL A 8 15.29 18.00 -6.51
N GLN A 9 16.58 17.78 -6.26
CA GLN A 9 17.24 16.51 -6.53
C GLN A 9 17.16 15.61 -5.29
N PHE A 10 16.57 14.44 -5.45
CA PHE A 10 16.45 13.44 -4.38
C PHE A 10 17.56 12.41 -4.53
N THR A 11 18.78 12.76 -4.15
CA THR A 11 19.95 11.88 -4.36
C THR A 11 20.43 11.15 -3.11
N ASP A 12 20.07 11.58 -1.89
CA ASP A 12 20.52 10.89 -0.67
C ASP A 12 19.57 11.08 0.53
N GLY A 13 19.08 9.97 1.09
CA GLY A 13 18.30 9.93 2.33
C GLY A 13 19.14 10.14 3.60
N GLY A 14 20.47 10.08 3.49
CA GLY A 14 21.44 10.21 4.57
C GLY A 14 21.69 8.92 5.35
N PHE A 15 22.59 8.97 6.33
CA PHE A 15 22.96 7.80 7.13
C PHE A 15 21.86 7.39 8.13
N ILE A 16 21.33 8.36 8.89
CA ILE A 16 20.27 8.13 9.91
C ILE A 16 19.04 8.98 9.61
N ASP A 17 17.87 8.35 9.55
CA ASP A 17 16.57 9.00 9.49
C ASP A 17 15.78 8.76 10.79
N PHE A 18 15.46 9.83 11.50
CA PHE A 18 14.58 9.80 12.66
C PHE A 18 13.56 10.94 12.56
N THR A 19 12.48 10.70 11.83
CA THR A 19 11.47 11.71 11.56
C THR A 19 10.24 11.51 12.44
N PRO A 20 9.92 12.41 13.39
CA PRO A 20 8.72 12.26 14.22
C PRO A 20 7.44 12.44 13.38
N PRO A 21 6.33 11.77 13.75
CA PRO A 21 5.04 12.02 13.11
C PRO A 21 4.54 13.43 13.35
N LYS A 22 3.45 13.81 12.65
CA LYS A 22 2.73 15.07 12.86
C LYS A 22 1.32 14.83 13.41
N GLY A 23 0.74 15.84 14.02
CA GLY A 23 -0.64 15.80 14.53
C GLY A 23 -0.82 14.88 15.74
N ALA A 24 -2.01 14.29 15.88
CA ALA A 24 -2.38 13.47 17.04
C ALA A 24 -1.51 12.21 17.21
N ALA A 25 -0.91 11.70 16.13
CA ALA A 25 -0.02 10.54 16.16
C ALA A 25 1.23 10.77 17.02
N VAL A 26 1.65 12.03 17.25
CA VAL A 26 2.78 12.37 18.12
C VAL A 26 2.57 11.88 19.55
N ILE A 27 1.34 11.94 20.07
CA ILE A 27 1.05 11.53 21.45
C ILE A 27 1.29 10.03 21.61
N ILE A 28 0.76 9.23 20.67
CA ILE A 28 0.93 7.77 20.66
C ILE A 28 2.41 7.41 20.48
N TRP A 29 3.10 8.11 19.59
CA TRP A 29 4.53 7.95 19.36
C TRP A 29 5.36 8.23 20.62
N LEU A 30 5.06 9.30 21.36
CA LEU A 30 5.71 9.63 22.63
C LEU A 30 5.45 8.58 23.71
N ILE A 31 4.24 8.02 23.79
CA ILE A 31 3.93 6.89 24.68
C ILE A 31 4.81 5.69 24.32
N GLY A 32 4.95 5.38 23.03
CA GLY A 32 5.86 4.35 22.54
C GLY A 32 7.30 4.60 22.97
N MET A 33 7.81 5.81 22.79
CA MET A 33 9.16 6.22 23.21
C MET A 33 9.38 6.05 24.72
N LEU A 34 8.42 6.47 25.55
CA LEU A 34 8.48 6.30 27.00
C LEU A 34 8.48 4.83 27.40
N LEU A 35 7.69 3.98 26.72
CA LEU A 35 7.70 2.54 26.95
C LEU A 35 9.03 1.89 26.57
N VAL A 36 9.65 2.31 25.46
CA VAL A 36 10.99 1.87 25.09
C VAL A 36 12.00 2.28 26.15
N GLY A 37 12.00 3.55 26.57
CA GLY A 37 12.90 4.04 27.61
C GLY A 37 12.75 3.27 28.93
N TYR A 38 11.50 3.08 29.38
CA TYR A 38 11.18 2.27 30.55
C TYR A 38 11.67 0.83 30.39
N GLY A 39 11.41 0.21 29.24
CA GLY A 39 11.76 -1.19 28.96
C GLY A 39 13.27 -1.42 28.94
N VAL A 40 14.01 -0.54 28.27
CA VAL A 40 15.47 -0.62 28.15
C VAL A 40 16.15 -0.40 29.50
N VAL A 41 15.77 0.67 30.23
CA VAL A 41 16.39 1.00 31.52
C VAL A 41 16.11 -0.08 32.56
N ASN A 42 14.84 -0.49 32.72
CA ASN A 42 14.49 -1.51 33.70
C ASN A 42 15.01 -2.90 33.29
N GLY A 43 14.97 -3.23 32.00
CA GLY A 43 15.54 -4.49 31.50
C GLY A 43 17.04 -4.57 31.77
N PHE A 44 17.79 -3.49 31.51
CA PHE A 44 19.22 -3.44 31.79
C PHE A 44 19.52 -3.54 33.30
N ASN A 45 18.83 -2.76 34.14
CA ASN A 45 19.00 -2.83 35.60
C ASN A 45 18.64 -4.23 36.15
N ALA A 46 17.62 -4.86 35.60
CA ALA A 46 17.21 -6.20 35.97
C ALA A 46 18.26 -7.27 35.61
N VAL A 47 18.94 -7.11 34.46
CA VAL A 47 20.08 -7.98 34.10
C VAL A 47 21.22 -7.82 35.10
N LEU A 48 21.54 -6.59 35.52
CA LEU A 48 22.60 -6.33 36.50
C LEU A 48 22.28 -6.88 37.90
N THR A 49 21.00 -6.89 38.27
CA THR A 49 20.53 -7.33 39.60
C THR A 49 20.09 -8.80 39.63
N GLY A 50 20.00 -9.46 38.46
CA GLY A 50 19.53 -10.85 38.33
C GLY A 50 18.02 -11.03 38.50
N GLU A 51 17.22 -9.96 38.48
CA GLU A 51 15.77 -10.04 38.69
C GLU A 51 15.03 -10.46 37.41
N VAL A 52 14.87 -11.77 37.22
CA VAL A 52 14.27 -12.38 36.01
C VAL A 52 12.89 -11.80 35.66
N ALA A 53 12.04 -11.55 36.65
CA ALA A 53 10.70 -10.99 36.43
C ALA A 53 10.75 -9.55 35.89
N ALA A 54 11.74 -8.75 36.29
CA ALA A 54 11.94 -7.40 35.78
C ALA A 54 12.56 -7.40 34.38
N ILE A 55 13.43 -8.38 34.05
CA ILE A 55 13.94 -8.59 32.68
C ILE A 55 12.77 -8.84 31.72
N ALA A 56 11.84 -9.72 32.11
CA ALA A 56 10.65 -10.05 31.33
C ALA A 56 9.77 -8.82 31.05
N LYS A 57 9.46 -8.04 32.09
CA LYS A 57 8.67 -6.80 31.97
C LYS A 57 9.38 -5.77 31.10
N GLY A 58 10.69 -5.62 31.26
CA GLY A 58 11.52 -4.73 30.44
C GLY A 58 11.49 -5.12 28.97
N ALA A 59 11.65 -6.41 28.66
CA ALA A 59 11.62 -6.93 27.30
C ALA A 59 10.26 -6.69 26.61
N ILE A 60 9.15 -7.00 27.28
CA ILE A 60 7.80 -6.78 26.74
C ILE A 60 7.55 -5.28 26.48
N ALA A 61 7.92 -4.42 27.43
CA ALA A 61 7.76 -2.97 27.27
C ALA A 61 8.61 -2.42 26.11
N SER A 62 9.85 -2.87 25.96
CA SER A 62 10.74 -2.49 24.86
C SER A 62 10.16 -2.92 23.50
N VAL A 63 9.65 -4.15 23.39
CA VAL A 63 9.07 -4.66 22.13
C VAL A 63 7.78 -3.91 21.78
N ILE A 64 6.85 -3.76 22.72
CA ILE A 64 5.58 -3.04 22.49
C ILE A 64 5.84 -1.56 22.16
N GLY A 65 6.70 -0.89 22.94
CA GLY A 65 7.06 0.50 22.69
C GLY A 65 7.69 0.67 21.30
N SER A 66 8.61 -0.22 20.92
CA SER A 66 9.26 -0.19 19.61
C SER A 66 8.27 -0.41 18.47
N MET A 67 7.32 -1.34 18.60
CA MET A 67 6.26 -1.54 17.61
C MET A 67 5.39 -0.29 17.43
N ILE A 68 5.00 0.36 18.53
CA ILE A 68 4.22 1.61 18.51
C ILE A 68 5.01 2.68 17.75
N VAL A 69 6.29 2.86 18.06
CA VAL A 69 7.13 3.87 17.41
C VAL A 69 7.28 3.57 15.92
N ILE A 70 7.54 2.31 15.53
CA ILE A 70 7.68 1.90 14.12
C ILE A 70 6.41 2.20 13.32
N VAL A 71 5.23 1.89 13.87
CA VAL A 71 3.94 2.10 13.18
C VAL A 71 3.63 3.60 13.02
N CYS A 72 4.04 4.42 13.99
CA CYS A 72 3.77 5.85 13.95
C CYS A 72 4.81 6.68 13.22
N THR A 73 6.01 6.15 12.93
CA THR A 73 7.11 6.94 12.35
C THR A 73 7.04 6.95 10.82
N PRO A 74 6.81 8.11 10.18
CA PRO A 74 6.93 8.23 8.73
C PRO A 74 8.41 8.21 8.29
N THR A 75 8.65 7.90 7.02
CA THR A 75 9.99 8.07 6.42
C THR A 75 10.24 9.55 6.13
N ARG A 76 11.51 9.96 6.12
CA ARG A 76 11.91 11.31 5.72
C ARG A 76 11.40 11.66 4.31
N LEU A 77 11.54 10.73 3.36
CA LEU A 77 11.05 10.90 1.99
C LEU A 77 9.54 11.19 1.97
N GLN A 78 8.74 10.45 2.75
CA GLN A 78 7.30 10.70 2.85
C GLN A 78 7.01 12.13 3.36
N VAL A 79 7.74 12.60 4.37
CA VAL A 79 7.55 13.96 4.92
C VAL A 79 7.99 15.05 3.93
N GLU A 80 9.07 14.82 3.18
CA GLU A 80 9.54 15.73 2.14
C GLU A 80 8.54 15.81 0.98
N TYR A 81 8.01 14.69 0.51
CA TYR A 81 6.99 14.67 -0.54
C TYR A 81 5.68 15.31 -0.08
N ASP A 82 5.25 15.05 1.15
CA ASP A 82 4.06 15.70 1.71
C ASP A 82 4.25 17.21 1.87
N LYS A 83 5.47 17.68 2.11
CA LYS A 83 5.80 19.11 2.15
C LYS A 83 5.67 19.72 0.75
N ILE A 84 6.20 19.06 -0.27
CA ILE A 84 6.15 19.53 -1.66
C ILE A 84 4.72 19.51 -2.19
N ARG A 85 3.94 18.45 -1.95
CA ARG A 85 2.52 18.38 -2.34
C ARG A 85 1.70 19.53 -1.79
N ARG A 86 1.99 19.98 -0.57
CA ARG A 86 1.30 21.11 0.06
C ARG A 86 1.72 22.46 -0.52
N SER A 87 2.89 22.57 -1.14
CA SER A 87 3.33 23.80 -1.81
C SER A 87 2.90 23.85 -3.28
N GLU A 88 3.06 22.74 -4.01
CA GLU A 88 2.77 22.64 -5.44
C GLU A 88 1.28 22.45 -5.74
N LEU A 89 0.51 21.90 -4.80
CA LEU A 89 -0.94 21.66 -4.94
C LEU A 89 -1.28 20.91 -6.25
N PRO A 90 -0.72 19.72 -6.49
CA PRO A 90 -0.90 18.99 -7.74
C PRO A 90 -2.38 18.68 -8.00
N ARG A 91 -2.73 18.41 -9.26
CA ARG A 91 -4.12 18.08 -9.69
C ARG A 91 -4.85 17.10 -8.74
N ASP A 92 -4.20 16.02 -8.32
CA ASP A 92 -4.81 15.04 -7.41
C ASP A 92 -5.17 15.65 -6.05
N PHE A 93 -4.31 16.54 -5.55
CA PHE A 93 -4.56 17.29 -4.33
C PHE A 93 -5.76 18.24 -4.51
N GLN A 94 -5.86 18.92 -5.65
CA GLN A 94 -6.98 19.83 -5.95
C GLN A 94 -8.31 19.07 -6.05
N ILE A 95 -8.37 18.04 -6.90
CA ILE A 95 -9.56 17.18 -7.09
C ILE A 95 -10.04 16.62 -5.75
N ARG A 96 -9.12 16.20 -4.88
CA ARG A 96 -9.46 15.67 -3.56
C ARG A 96 -9.83 16.78 -2.59
N SER A 97 -9.20 17.95 -2.62
CA SER A 97 -9.59 19.08 -1.76
C SER A 97 -11.02 19.56 -2.05
N GLU A 98 -11.41 19.56 -3.33
CA GLU A 98 -12.76 19.95 -3.78
C GLU A 98 -13.77 18.81 -3.63
N GLY A 99 -13.33 17.57 -3.84
CA GLY A 99 -14.16 16.36 -3.82
C GLY A 99 -14.26 15.62 -2.49
N SER A 100 -13.39 15.92 -1.51
CA SER A 100 -13.31 15.26 -0.19
C SER A 100 -14.39 15.70 0.79
N ALA A 101 -15.31 16.57 0.38
CA ALA A 101 -16.54 16.76 1.14
C ALA A 101 -17.31 15.44 1.09
N ASN A 102 -17.25 14.68 2.19
CA ASN A 102 -18.11 13.52 2.43
C ASN A 102 -19.55 13.92 2.10
N LYS A 103 -20.06 13.47 0.95
CA LYS A 103 -21.43 13.77 0.56
C LYS A 103 -22.30 12.74 1.26
N SER A 104 -22.78 13.11 2.44
CA SER A 104 -23.83 12.39 3.13
C SER A 104 -25.18 12.98 2.72
N SER A 105 -26.07 12.14 2.21
CA SER A 105 -27.47 12.52 2.10
C SER A 105 -28.15 12.15 3.40
N PHE A 106 -28.57 13.17 4.16
CA PHE A 106 -29.29 12.98 5.41
C PHE A 106 -30.55 12.10 5.24
N TRP A 107 -31.25 12.26 4.11
CA TRP A 107 -32.52 11.59 3.83
C TRP A 107 -32.40 10.13 3.43
N THR A 108 -31.33 9.76 2.73
CA THR A 108 -31.12 8.38 2.25
C THR A 108 -30.09 7.63 3.08
N GLY A 109 -29.38 8.30 4.00
CA GLY A 109 -28.26 7.74 4.75
C GLY A 109 -27.09 7.31 3.85
N THR A 110 -27.11 7.67 2.57
CA THR A 110 -26.05 7.34 1.61
C THR A 110 -24.83 8.20 1.92
N TYR A 111 -23.69 7.55 1.99
CA TYR A 111 -22.42 8.16 2.31
C TYR A 111 -21.45 7.92 1.16
N THR A 112 -20.87 8.98 0.63
CA THR A 112 -19.82 8.87 -0.37
C THR A 112 -18.55 9.51 0.16
N ASP A 113 -17.47 8.76 0.07
CA ASP A 113 -16.17 9.08 0.66
C ASP A 113 -15.07 8.97 -0.40
N SER A 114 -14.17 9.94 -0.39
CA SER A 114 -13.01 10.01 -1.25
C SER A 114 -11.83 10.39 -0.36
N PRO A 115 -10.71 9.63 -0.37
CA PRO A 115 -9.61 9.90 0.54
C PRO A 115 -9.06 11.31 0.35
N THR A 116 -8.75 11.95 1.47
CA THR A 116 -8.17 13.29 1.56
C THR A 116 -6.69 13.33 1.17
N THR A 117 -6.00 12.20 1.22
CA THR A 117 -4.57 12.07 0.94
C THR A 117 -4.32 10.88 0.02
N ASP A 118 -3.34 10.98 -0.87
CA ASP A 118 -2.95 9.88 -1.74
C ASP A 118 -1.43 9.83 -1.87
N ASP A 119 -0.82 8.84 -1.22
CA ASP A 119 0.62 8.69 -1.22
C ASP A 119 1.19 8.35 -2.60
N ARG A 120 0.33 7.88 -3.52
CA ARG A 120 0.68 7.47 -4.88
C ARG A 120 0.25 8.46 -5.96
N GLY A 121 -0.35 9.59 -5.60
CA GLY A 121 -0.63 10.67 -6.55
C GLY A 121 0.64 11.46 -6.89
N TRP A 122 0.50 12.39 -7.85
CA TRP A 122 1.58 13.32 -8.20
C TRP A 122 2.09 14.07 -6.94
N VAL A 123 3.40 14.35 -6.91
CA VAL A 123 4.08 15.17 -5.91
C VAL A 123 4.19 16.62 -6.40
N PHE A 124 4.62 16.79 -7.65
CA PHE A 124 4.72 18.06 -8.37
C PHE A 124 3.52 18.24 -9.31
N ASP A 125 3.31 19.45 -9.80
CA ASP A 125 2.23 19.66 -10.77
C ASP A 125 2.53 18.95 -12.10
N ALA A 126 1.53 18.23 -12.62
CA ALA A 126 1.64 17.47 -13.84
C ALA A 126 1.00 18.25 -14.99
N PRO A 127 1.58 18.23 -16.20
CA PRO A 127 1.02 18.97 -17.32
C PRO A 127 -0.41 18.49 -17.62
N GLY A 128 -1.34 19.45 -17.61
CA GLY A 128 -2.73 19.23 -17.93
C GLY A 128 -2.98 18.96 -19.42
N PRO A 129 -4.21 18.55 -19.79
CA PRO A 129 -4.59 18.23 -21.15
C PRO A 129 -4.29 19.31 -22.20
N GLU A 130 -4.21 20.56 -21.80
CA GLU A 130 -3.88 21.72 -22.63
C GLU A 130 -2.46 21.70 -23.20
N TYR A 131 -1.53 20.98 -22.57
CA TYR A 131 -0.14 20.85 -23.02
C TYR A 131 0.11 19.58 -23.83
N TRP A 132 -0.87 18.67 -23.91
CA TRP A 132 -0.71 17.39 -24.60
C TRP A 132 -0.77 17.57 -26.11
N ASP A 133 0.12 16.90 -26.84
CA ASP A 133 -0.04 16.81 -28.29
C ASP A 133 -1.24 15.90 -28.64
N VAL A 134 -2.34 16.55 -29.02
CA VAL A 134 -3.59 15.87 -29.42
C VAL A 134 -3.46 15.26 -30.83
N LYS A 135 -2.58 15.78 -31.69
CA LYS A 135 -2.42 15.35 -33.08
C LYS A 135 -1.51 14.12 -33.17
N ASP A 136 -0.37 14.13 -32.49
CA ASP A 136 0.55 12.99 -32.40
C ASP A 136 0.84 12.63 -30.94
N LYS A 137 0.07 11.68 -30.42
CA LYS A 137 0.18 11.17 -29.04
C LYS A 137 1.48 10.44 -28.74
N TYR A 138 2.29 10.14 -29.75
CA TYR A 138 3.58 9.48 -29.60
C TYR A 138 4.74 10.49 -29.69
N SER A 139 4.48 11.73 -30.10
CA SER A 139 5.50 12.79 -30.16
C SER A 139 5.78 13.42 -28.80
N ALA A 140 6.80 14.30 -28.70
CA ALA A 140 7.01 15.01 -27.43
C ALA A 140 5.99 16.12 -27.23
N ASP A 141 5.70 16.39 -25.97
CA ASP A 141 4.97 17.57 -25.57
C ASP A 141 5.82 18.83 -25.71
N HIS A 142 5.16 19.98 -25.84
CA HIS A 142 5.82 21.28 -25.88
C HIS A 142 6.53 21.64 -24.57
N THR A 143 6.05 21.11 -23.45
CA THR A 143 6.64 21.30 -22.11
C THR A 143 7.93 20.49 -21.90
N GLY A 144 8.19 19.51 -22.77
CA GLY A 144 9.29 18.57 -22.60
C GLY A 144 9.00 17.51 -21.53
N ILE A 145 10.07 16.92 -21.02
CA ILE A 145 10.03 15.80 -20.07
C ILE A 145 9.33 16.18 -18.76
N LEU A 146 8.59 15.24 -18.17
CA LEU A 146 7.91 15.44 -16.88
C LEU A 146 8.91 15.74 -15.77
N THR A 147 8.55 16.66 -14.87
CA THR A 147 9.36 17.04 -13.70
C THR A 147 9.70 15.82 -12.83
N GLU A 148 8.73 14.93 -12.63
CA GLU A 148 8.92 13.70 -11.84
C GLU A 148 9.61 12.55 -12.58
N HIS A 149 10.08 12.77 -13.80
CA HIS A 149 10.85 11.76 -14.49
C HIS A 149 12.21 11.56 -13.77
N PRO A 150 12.67 10.33 -13.52
CA PRO A 150 13.89 10.06 -12.76
C PRO A 150 15.17 10.70 -13.35
N SER A 151 15.21 10.93 -14.66
CA SER A 151 16.31 11.66 -15.29
C SER A 151 16.37 13.16 -14.95
N VAL A 152 15.36 13.73 -14.30
CA VAL A 152 15.29 15.15 -13.90
C VAL A 152 15.57 15.28 -12.40
N ILE A 153 14.83 14.54 -11.58
CA ILE A 153 14.84 14.64 -10.12
C ILE A 153 15.77 13.62 -9.44
N GLY A 154 16.23 12.61 -10.18
CA GLY A 154 16.97 11.47 -9.65
C GLY A 154 16.08 10.40 -9.02
N THR A 155 16.67 9.23 -8.78
CA THR A 155 16.04 8.12 -8.06
C THR A 155 16.20 8.32 -6.55
N PRO A 156 15.11 8.40 -5.77
CA PRO A 156 15.19 8.62 -4.33
C PRO A 156 15.79 7.39 -3.62
N GLN A 157 16.83 7.62 -2.83
CA GLN A 157 17.43 6.59 -2.00
C GLN A 157 16.98 6.70 -0.54
N PRO A 158 16.51 5.60 0.09
CA PRO A 158 16.16 5.62 1.49
C PRO A 158 17.41 5.78 2.38
N ALA A 159 17.23 6.30 3.59
CA ALA A 159 18.32 6.39 4.56
C ALA A 159 18.89 5.01 4.90
N THR A 160 20.18 4.94 5.24
CA THR A 160 20.86 3.66 5.56
C THR A 160 20.21 2.98 6.76
N ILE A 161 19.92 3.75 7.82
CA ILE A 161 19.18 3.32 8.99
C ILE A 161 18.11 4.38 9.30
N SER A 162 16.86 3.98 9.31
CA SER A 162 15.71 4.76 9.76
C SER A 162 15.35 4.44 11.21
N ALA A 163 14.36 5.15 11.75
CA ALA A 163 13.76 4.81 13.04
C ALA A 163 13.31 3.36 13.08
N VAL A 164 12.84 2.82 11.95
CA VAL A 164 12.45 1.41 11.86
C VAL A 164 13.61 0.48 12.10
N GLY A 165 14.79 0.77 11.56
CA GLY A 165 16.00 0.00 11.82
C GLY A 165 16.45 0.09 13.27
N ILE A 166 16.40 1.27 13.87
CA ILE A 166 16.75 1.47 15.29
C ILE A 166 15.83 0.65 16.19
N PHE A 167 14.51 0.86 16.10
CA PHE A 167 13.54 0.17 16.96
C PHE A 167 13.38 -1.30 16.59
N GLY A 168 13.55 -1.66 15.32
CA GLY A 168 13.59 -3.05 14.87
C GLY A 168 14.78 -3.80 15.44
N THR A 169 15.94 -3.14 15.58
CA THR A 169 17.12 -3.71 16.25
C THR A 169 16.87 -3.90 17.75
N ILE A 170 16.17 -2.97 18.40
CA ILE A 170 15.74 -3.13 19.81
C ILE A 170 14.80 -4.34 19.91
N ILE A 171 13.81 -4.49 19.01
CA ILE A 171 12.95 -5.69 18.97
C ILE A 171 13.78 -6.95 18.78
N ALA A 172 14.75 -6.94 17.86
CA ALA A 172 15.63 -8.09 17.61
C ALA A 172 16.44 -8.47 18.87
N LEU A 173 16.98 -7.49 19.59
CA LEU A 173 17.72 -7.70 20.84
C LEU A 173 16.83 -8.32 21.94
N TYR A 174 15.58 -7.87 22.05
CA TYR A 174 14.62 -8.36 23.05
C TYR A 174 13.75 -9.52 22.55
N ALA A 175 13.95 -10.01 21.32
CA ALA A 175 13.11 -11.02 20.70
C ALA A 175 13.08 -12.31 21.52
N ILE A 176 14.24 -12.74 22.03
CA ILE A 176 14.35 -13.94 22.87
C ILE A 176 13.63 -13.78 24.20
N PRO A 177 14.01 -12.84 25.10
CA PRO A 177 13.39 -12.74 26.41
C PRO A 177 11.89 -12.40 26.34
N ALA A 178 11.46 -11.55 25.39
CA ALA A 178 10.03 -11.24 25.24
C ALA A 178 9.24 -12.46 24.75
N THR A 179 9.73 -13.17 23.73
CA THR A 179 9.03 -14.35 23.19
C THR A 179 8.99 -15.48 24.22
N PHE A 180 10.09 -15.75 24.92
CA PHE A 180 10.16 -16.80 25.93
C PHE A 180 9.06 -16.60 26.97
N VAL A 181 8.93 -15.38 27.51
CA VAL A 181 7.90 -15.05 28.51
C VAL A 181 6.49 -15.25 27.97
N VAL A 182 6.20 -14.74 26.77
CA VAL A 182 4.86 -14.88 26.15
C VAL A 182 4.51 -16.35 25.93
N VAL A 183 5.44 -17.14 25.42
CA VAL A 183 5.24 -18.57 25.17
C VAL A 183 5.11 -19.35 26.48
N SER A 184 5.95 -19.09 27.48
CA SER A 184 5.85 -19.72 28.81
C SER A 184 4.50 -19.45 29.48
N VAL A 185 3.98 -18.22 29.39
CA VAL A 185 2.62 -17.89 29.85
C VAL A 185 1.60 -18.72 29.07
N GLY A 186 1.71 -18.76 27.74
CA GLY A 186 0.86 -19.59 26.89
C GLY A 186 0.82 -21.06 27.31
N ILE A 187 1.97 -21.67 27.60
CA ILE A 187 2.07 -23.07 28.01
C ILE A 187 1.34 -23.32 29.34
N VAL A 188 1.59 -22.48 30.35
CA VAL A 188 1.07 -22.65 31.72
C VAL A 188 -0.41 -22.30 31.85
N LEU A 189 -0.95 -21.46 30.95
CA LEU A 189 -2.37 -21.12 30.96
C LEU A 189 -3.24 -22.38 30.90
N PRO A 190 -4.22 -22.56 31.80
CA PRO A 190 -5.07 -23.74 31.81
C PRO A 190 -5.97 -23.75 30.58
N TRP A 191 -6.20 -24.94 30.01
CA TRP A 191 -7.15 -25.10 28.92
C TRP A 191 -8.56 -24.73 29.41
N THR A 192 -9.23 -23.83 28.69
CA THR A 192 -10.54 -23.31 29.09
C THR A 192 -11.68 -24.33 28.92
N GLY A 193 -11.47 -25.36 28.10
CA GLY A 193 -12.44 -26.41 27.77
C GLY A 193 -13.37 -26.06 26.59
N GLU A 194 -13.09 -24.95 25.88
CA GLU A 194 -13.75 -24.59 24.62
C GLU A 194 -13.09 -25.28 23.41
N GLU A 195 -13.79 -25.34 22.27
CA GLU A 195 -13.46 -26.19 21.12
C GLU A 195 -12.18 -25.82 20.35
N ILE A 196 -11.48 -24.73 20.70
CA ILE A 196 -10.07 -24.42 20.39
C ILE A 196 -9.73 -23.16 21.21
N ASP A 197 -8.74 -23.23 22.10
CA ASP A 197 -8.29 -22.06 22.88
C ASP A 197 -7.34 -21.18 22.05
N PHE A 198 -7.91 -20.31 21.23
CA PHE A 198 -7.15 -19.43 20.33
C PHE A 198 -6.17 -18.52 21.07
N VAL A 199 -6.51 -18.04 22.27
CA VAL A 199 -5.63 -17.15 23.04
C VAL A 199 -4.39 -17.90 23.49
N LYS A 200 -4.56 -19.11 24.04
CA LYS A 200 -3.45 -19.97 24.42
C LYS A 200 -2.57 -20.33 23.23
N ILE A 201 -3.18 -20.79 22.12
CA ILE A 201 -2.45 -21.14 20.89
C ILE A 201 -1.69 -19.94 20.34
N PHE A 202 -2.32 -18.76 20.33
CA PHE A 202 -1.68 -17.53 19.87
C PHE A 202 -0.53 -17.10 20.79
N MET A 203 -0.62 -17.28 22.10
CA MET A 203 0.54 -17.02 22.98
C MET A 203 1.68 -18.01 22.74
N MET A 204 1.37 -19.29 22.49
CA MET A 204 2.37 -20.35 22.29
C MET A 204 3.09 -20.25 20.93
N PHE A 205 2.38 -19.92 19.86
CA PHE A 205 2.91 -19.95 18.49
C PHE A 205 2.82 -18.60 17.75
N GLY A 206 2.02 -17.66 18.23
CA GLY A 206 1.83 -16.37 17.59
C GLY A 206 3.11 -15.57 17.40
N PRO A 207 4.02 -15.44 18.38
CA PRO A 207 5.27 -14.70 18.18
C PRO A 207 6.13 -15.25 17.03
N VAL A 208 6.30 -16.57 16.94
CA VAL A 208 7.09 -17.20 15.87
C VAL A 208 6.38 -17.12 14.51
N THR A 209 5.06 -17.30 14.46
CA THR A 209 4.30 -17.18 13.20
C THR A 209 4.26 -15.74 12.70
N LEU A 210 4.02 -14.76 13.57
CA LEU A 210 3.98 -13.35 13.20
C LEU A 210 5.35 -12.86 12.72
N SER A 211 6.42 -13.21 13.42
CA SER A 211 7.78 -12.84 13.01
C SER A 211 8.18 -13.48 11.68
N LEU A 212 7.75 -14.71 11.39
CA LEU A 212 7.93 -15.34 10.09
C LEU A 212 7.22 -14.58 8.97
N ILE A 213 5.95 -14.22 9.18
CA ILE A 213 5.16 -13.44 8.20
C ILE A 213 5.85 -12.10 7.93
N ILE A 214 6.29 -11.41 8.98
CA ILE A 214 7.03 -10.14 8.85
C ILE A 214 8.34 -10.35 8.08
N ALA A 215 9.08 -11.44 8.34
CA ALA A 215 10.33 -11.73 7.63
C ALA A 215 10.12 -12.01 6.14
N VAL A 216 9.14 -12.85 5.80
CA VAL A 216 8.82 -13.18 4.39
C VAL A 216 8.34 -11.95 3.62
N THR A 217 7.40 -11.20 4.20
CA THR A 217 6.86 -9.98 3.56
C THR A 217 7.94 -8.91 3.39
N SER A 218 8.79 -8.70 4.41
CA SER A 218 9.92 -7.76 4.33
C SER A 218 10.89 -8.16 3.23
N PHE A 219 11.21 -9.45 3.10
CA PHE A 219 12.11 -9.94 2.06
C PHE A 219 11.54 -9.76 0.64
N GLN A 220 10.23 -9.98 0.47
CA GLN A 220 9.53 -9.72 -0.80
C GLN A 220 9.57 -8.22 -1.15
N THR A 221 9.30 -7.34 -0.18
CA THR A 221 9.42 -5.89 -0.38
C THR A 221 10.85 -5.49 -0.74
N ALA A 222 11.85 -6.07 -0.08
CA ALA A 222 13.27 -5.82 -0.35
C ALA A 222 13.67 -6.14 -1.80
N LYS A 223 13.15 -7.25 -2.35
CA LYS A 223 13.38 -7.65 -3.74
C LYS A 223 12.76 -6.66 -4.72
N ARG A 224 11.50 -6.28 -4.51
CA ARG A 224 10.78 -5.32 -5.37
C ARG A 224 11.46 -3.95 -5.40
N MET A 225 11.84 -3.46 -4.22
CA MET A 225 12.61 -2.24 -4.08
C MET A 225 13.94 -2.33 -4.84
N GLN A 226 14.71 -3.41 -4.64
CA GLN A 226 16.00 -3.55 -5.32
C GLN A 226 15.82 -3.52 -6.84
N ALA A 227 14.83 -4.24 -7.36
CA ALA A 227 14.50 -4.21 -8.79
C ALA A 227 14.15 -2.81 -9.31
N THR A 228 13.51 -1.95 -8.51
CA THR A 228 13.25 -0.54 -8.88
C THR A 228 14.56 0.22 -8.99
N ILE A 229 15.40 0.17 -7.94
CA ILE A 229 16.62 0.96 -7.84
C ILE A 229 17.67 0.51 -8.87
N ASP A 230 17.73 -0.79 -9.16
CA ASP A 230 18.73 -1.37 -10.06
C ASP A 230 18.36 -1.23 -11.54
N THR A 231 17.08 -0.94 -11.86
CA THR A 231 16.62 -0.81 -13.26
C THR A 231 16.59 0.66 -13.67
N PRO A 232 17.41 1.10 -14.64
CA PRO A 232 17.40 2.50 -15.05
C PRO A 232 16.11 2.84 -15.81
N THR A 233 15.44 3.92 -15.39
CA THR A 233 14.25 4.43 -16.07
C THR A 233 14.59 4.95 -17.46
N SER A 234 13.89 4.42 -18.47
CA SER A 234 14.09 4.79 -19.87
C SER A 234 13.18 5.94 -20.28
N LYS A 235 13.72 6.88 -21.07
CA LYS A 235 12.90 7.87 -21.78
C LYS A 235 12.12 7.18 -22.90
N ILE A 236 10.84 7.49 -23.02
CA ILE A 236 9.93 6.81 -23.95
C ILE A 236 10.35 6.99 -25.40
N ARG A 237 10.81 8.20 -25.77
CA ARG A 237 11.29 8.49 -27.14
C ARG A 237 12.41 7.56 -27.62
N SER A 238 13.26 7.12 -26.70
CA SER A 238 14.47 6.34 -26.99
C SER A 238 14.41 4.93 -26.42
N LEU A 239 13.21 4.44 -26.08
CA LEU A 239 13.05 3.12 -25.51
C LEU A 239 13.37 2.05 -26.57
N ALA A 240 14.09 1.02 -26.17
CA ALA A 240 14.38 -0.14 -27.01
C ALA A 240 13.47 -1.31 -26.65
N ALA A 241 13.31 -2.26 -27.57
CA ALA A 241 12.64 -3.52 -27.27
C ALA A 241 13.44 -4.29 -26.20
N GLY A 242 12.74 -4.86 -25.22
CA GLY A 242 13.35 -5.55 -24.09
C GLY A 242 12.79 -5.13 -22.74
N GLU A 243 13.49 -5.54 -21.68
CA GLU A 243 13.17 -5.26 -20.29
C GLU A 243 13.48 -3.81 -19.95
N LEU A 244 12.52 -3.11 -19.34
CA LEU A 244 12.69 -1.68 -19.05
C LEU A 244 11.79 -1.20 -17.91
N GLU A 245 12.17 -0.04 -17.37
CA GLU A 245 11.38 0.75 -16.46
C GLU A 245 10.88 2.03 -17.15
N LEU A 246 9.59 2.37 -16.98
CA LEU A 246 9.00 3.62 -17.44
C LEU A 246 8.27 4.34 -16.32
N VAL A 247 8.33 5.66 -16.36
CA VAL A 247 7.51 6.56 -15.56
C VAL A 247 6.83 7.54 -16.50
N GLY A 248 5.53 7.73 -16.34
CA GLY A 248 4.80 8.71 -17.14
C GLY A 248 3.39 8.97 -16.66
N GLN A 249 2.70 9.81 -17.42
CA GLN A 249 1.31 10.17 -17.24
C GLN A 249 0.42 9.26 -18.10
N VAL A 250 -0.69 8.80 -17.54
CA VAL A 250 -1.70 8.02 -18.25
C VAL A 250 -2.48 8.92 -19.19
N ARG A 251 -2.52 8.57 -20.48
CA ARG A 251 -3.26 9.30 -21.53
C ARG A 251 -4.13 8.36 -22.34
N ARG A 252 -5.22 8.91 -22.90
CA ARG A 252 -6.11 8.15 -23.78
C ARG A 252 -5.36 7.67 -25.03
N TRP A 253 -5.57 6.40 -25.40
CA TRP A 253 -5.16 5.88 -26.70
C TRP A 253 -6.13 6.33 -27.81
N SER A 254 -6.61 5.45 -28.68
CA SER A 254 -7.53 5.80 -29.78
C SER A 254 -8.98 5.93 -29.30
N THR A 255 -9.39 5.08 -28.35
CA THR A 255 -10.72 5.06 -27.75
C THR A 255 -10.68 5.56 -26.30
N PRO A 256 -11.74 6.26 -25.84
CA PRO A 256 -11.90 6.52 -24.41
C PRO A 256 -12.12 5.19 -23.68
N ALA A 257 -11.64 5.10 -22.43
CA ALA A 257 -11.93 3.93 -21.62
C ALA A 257 -13.44 3.88 -21.31
N PRO A 258 -14.07 2.69 -21.31
CA PRO A 258 -15.50 2.57 -21.02
C PRO A 258 -15.81 3.05 -19.60
N THR A 259 -16.98 3.67 -19.46
CA THR A 259 -17.52 4.09 -18.16
C THR A 259 -17.69 2.88 -17.24
N VAL A 260 -17.07 2.93 -16.06
CA VAL A 260 -17.14 1.86 -15.07
C VAL A 260 -18.34 2.11 -14.18
N GLN A 261 -19.35 1.24 -14.27
CA GLN A 261 -20.53 1.27 -13.39
C GLN A 261 -20.33 0.31 -12.21
N VAL A 262 -20.16 0.86 -11.02
CA VAL A 262 -19.92 0.07 -9.81
C VAL A 262 -21.22 -0.57 -9.32
N GLY A 263 -21.24 -1.90 -9.29
CA GLY A 263 -22.42 -2.67 -8.87
C GLY A 263 -23.63 -2.49 -9.80
N GLY A 264 -23.41 -2.22 -11.09
CA GLY A 264 -24.47 -2.10 -12.10
C GLY A 264 -25.37 -0.87 -11.96
N ASP A 265 -24.89 0.17 -11.27
CA ASP A 265 -25.65 1.39 -11.01
C ASP A 265 -24.97 2.60 -11.66
N ALA A 266 -25.72 3.30 -12.52
CA ALA A 266 -25.23 4.49 -13.22
C ALA A 266 -24.93 5.66 -12.28
N SER A 267 -25.53 5.71 -11.07
CA SER A 267 -25.19 6.75 -10.08
C SER A 267 -23.80 6.56 -9.47
N ARG A 268 -23.21 5.38 -9.64
CA ARG A 268 -21.86 5.01 -9.20
C ARG A 268 -20.95 4.74 -10.40
N SER A 269 -21.00 5.62 -11.38
CA SER A 269 -20.16 5.56 -12.55
C SER A 269 -18.92 6.45 -12.43
N ILE A 270 -17.77 5.95 -12.91
CA ILE A 270 -16.57 6.77 -13.13
C ILE A 270 -16.06 6.52 -14.55
N ASP A 271 -15.72 7.59 -15.25
CA ASP A 271 -15.21 7.57 -16.61
C ASP A 271 -13.67 7.48 -16.65
N ASP A 272 -13.13 7.10 -17.81
CA ASP A 272 -11.69 7.13 -18.11
C ASP A 272 -10.79 6.33 -17.16
N LEU A 273 -11.27 5.18 -16.67
CA LEU A 273 -10.46 4.25 -15.90
C LEU A 273 -9.77 3.23 -16.80
N HIS A 274 -8.44 3.32 -16.89
CA HIS A 274 -7.61 2.48 -17.73
C HIS A 274 -7.20 1.15 -17.07
N ALA A 275 -7.14 1.12 -15.74
CA ALA A 275 -7.09 -0.09 -14.96
C ALA A 275 -7.89 0.14 -13.68
N TRP A 276 -8.77 -0.78 -13.32
CA TRP A 276 -9.63 -0.59 -12.15
C TRP A 276 -10.01 -1.91 -11.51
N ARG A 277 -10.38 -1.83 -10.23
CA ARG A 277 -11.06 -2.90 -9.51
C ARG A 277 -12.07 -2.28 -8.56
N TRP A 278 -13.21 -2.93 -8.39
CA TRP A 278 -14.14 -2.57 -7.32
C TRP A 278 -14.55 -3.80 -6.52
N LYS A 279 -14.93 -3.54 -5.28
CA LYS A 279 -15.36 -4.52 -4.30
C LYS A 279 -16.70 -4.10 -3.72
N TYR A 280 -17.65 -5.01 -3.68
CA TYR A 280 -18.91 -4.89 -2.96
C TYR A 280 -18.88 -5.75 -1.70
N GLU A 281 -19.17 -5.13 -0.58
CA GLU A 281 -19.18 -5.72 0.75
C GLU A 281 -20.50 -5.43 1.46
N ILE A 282 -20.89 -6.35 2.32
CA ILE A 282 -22.01 -6.18 3.22
C ILE A 282 -21.57 -6.25 4.67
N TYR A 283 -22.15 -5.39 5.51
CA TYR A 283 -21.93 -5.40 6.94
C TYR A 283 -23.01 -6.22 7.60
N ILE A 284 -22.62 -7.34 8.21
CA ILE A 284 -23.53 -8.31 8.81
C ILE A 284 -23.36 -8.27 10.32
N ARG A 285 -24.49 -8.36 11.02
CA ARG A 285 -24.58 -8.65 12.44
C ARG A 285 -25.06 -10.08 12.63
N ARG A 286 -24.27 -10.88 13.34
CA ARG A 286 -24.61 -12.26 13.70
C ARG A 286 -24.73 -12.39 15.21
N ILE A 287 -25.74 -13.11 15.68
CA ILE A 287 -25.84 -13.52 17.07
C ILE A 287 -25.25 -14.92 17.16
N GLU A 288 -24.11 -15.05 17.82
CA GLU A 288 -23.47 -16.33 18.07
C GLU A 288 -23.83 -16.81 19.47
N VAL A 289 -24.38 -18.01 19.53
CA VAL A 289 -24.65 -18.73 20.78
C VAL A 289 -23.40 -19.54 21.11
N TYR A 290 -22.84 -19.34 22.29
CA TYR A 290 -21.68 -20.09 22.76
C TYR A 290 -21.92 -20.60 24.18
N MET A 291 -21.37 -21.77 24.47
CA MET A 291 -21.48 -22.40 25.78
C MET A 291 -20.41 -21.87 26.72
N THR A 292 -20.83 -21.39 27.88
CA THR A 292 -19.91 -21.05 28.97
C THR A 292 -20.10 -22.01 30.14
N LYS A 293 -19.13 -22.06 31.07
CA LYS A 293 -19.25 -22.80 32.34
C LYS A 293 -20.49 -22.40 33.18
N LYS A 294 -21.14 -21.28 32.86
CA LYS A 294 -22.35 -20.74 33.50
C LYS A 294 -23.62 -20.90 32.63
N GLY A 295 -23.58 -21.71 31.57
CA GLY A 295 -24.70 -21.95 30.64
C GLY A 295 -24.55 -21.29 29.26
N LEU A 296 -25.61 -21.37 28.45
CA LEU A 296 -25.68 -20.73 27.13
C LEU A 296 -25.54 -19.20 27.26
N ARG A 297 -24.68 -18.60 26.46
CA ARG A 297 -24.52 -17.15 26.31
C ARG A 297 -24.61 -16.76 24.84
N THR A 298 -24.92 -15.50 24.59
CA THR A 298 -24.97 -14.94 23.24
C THR A 298 -23.97 -13.79 23.12
N ARG A 299 -23.27 -13.72 21.99
CA ARG A 299 -22.43 -12.59 21.61
C ARG A 299 -22.90 -12.05 20.27
N THR A 300 -22.87 -10.73 20.13
CA THR A 300 -23.09 -10.07 18.85
C THR A 300 -21.75 -9.87 18.15
N VAL A 301 -21.60 -10.47 16.98
CA VAL A 301 -20.42 -10.33 16.11
C VAL A 301 -20.80 -9.46 14.91
N HIS A 302 -19.90 -8.57 14.54
CA HIS A 302 -20.07 -7.71 13.38
C HIS A 302 -18.91 -7.93 12.40
N GLU A 303 -19.22 -8.10 11.12
CA GLU A 303 -18.23 -8.42 10.10
C GLU A 303 -18.59 -7.79 8.76
N TRP A 304 -17.58 -7.37 8.00
CA TRP A 304 -17.73 -7.05 6.57
C TRP A 304 -17.46 -8.29 5.74
N ARG A 305 -18.47 -8.76 4.99
CA ARG A 305 -18.36 -9.89 4.07
C ARG A 305 -18.29 -9.38 2.64
N THR A 306 -17.33 -9.89 1.87
CA THR A 306 -17.21 -9.58 0.44
C THR A 306 -18.23 -10.40 -0.34
N ILE A 307 -19.01 -9.76 -1.21
CA ILE A 307 -20.06 -10.42 -2.00
C ILE A 307 -19.70 -10.48 -3.46
N GLN A 308 -19.14 -9.39 -3.99
CA GLN A 308 -18.76 -9.32 -5.38
C GLN A 308 -17.49 -8.50 -5.52
N ASN A 309 -16.67 -8.88 -6.49
CA ASN A 309 -15.56 -8.09 -6.97
C ASN A 309 -15.58 -8.11 -8.51
N GLN A 310 -15.00 -7.09 -9.10
CA GLN A 310 -14.80 -7.03 -10.54
C GLN A 310 -13.58 -6.15 -10.81
N ASP A 311 -12.85 -6.48 -11.86
CA ASP A 311 -11.75 -5.69 -12.38
C ASP A 311 -11.92 -5.48 -13.89
N GLY A 312 -11.23 -4.48 -14.41
CA GLY A 312 -11.24 -4.16 -15.83
C GLY A 312 -10.02 -3.37 -16.25
N ASN A 313 -9.75 -3.43 -17.54
CA ASN A 313 -8.52 -2.92 -18.15
C ASN A 313 -8.87 -2.31 -19.52
N HIS A 314 -8.24 -1.19 -19.84
CA HIS A 314 -8.34 -0.56 -21.15
C HIS A 314 -6.96 -0.02 -21.56
N PRO A 315 -6.45 -0.34 -22.75
CA PRO A 315 -5.16 0.17 -23.23
C PRO A 315 -5.06 1.69 -23.14
N PHE A 316 -3.86 2.18 -22.88
CA PHE A 316 -3.58 3.61 -22.71
C PHE A 316 -2.20 3.95 -23.24
N ILE A 317 -1.98 5.24 -23.48
CA ILE A 317 -0.67 5.78 -23.77
C ILE A 317 -0.03 6.20 -22.46
N LEU A 318 1.12 5.63 -22.12
CA LEU A 318 1.98 6.20 -21.10
C LEU A 318 2.84 7.29 -21.75
N HIS A 319 2.88 8.48 -21.16
CA HIS A 319 3.60 9.62 -21.74
C HIS A 319 4.54 10.26 -20.71
N ASP A 320 5.82 10.37 -21.03
CA ASP A 320 6.86 10.93 -20.15
C ASP A 320 7.23 12.38 -20.50
N GLY A 321 6.55 12.96 -21.48
CA GLY A 321 6.82 14.28 -22.06
C GLY A 321 7.77 14.25 -23.26
N THR A 322 8.61 13.22 -23.39
CA THR A 322 9.48 12.99 -24.55
C THR A 322 8.79 12.24 -25.68
N GLY A 323 7.84 11.38 -25.32
CA GLY A 323 6.99 10.63 -26.23
C GLY A 323 5.96 9.77 -25.49
N GLY A 324 5.04 9.18 -26.26
CA GLY A 324 4.05 8.23 -25.77
C GLY A 324 4.38 6.79 -26.13
N VAL A 325 3.94 5.80 -25.34
CA VAL A 325 3.98 4.38 -25.73
C VAL A 325 2.69 3.68 -25.31
N LEU A 326 2.23 2.75 -26.14
CA LEU A 326 1.04 1.95 -25.86
C LEU A 326 1.31 0.94 -24.75
N VAL A 327 0.47 0.94 -23.72
CA VAL A 327 0.51 0.00 -22.60
C VAL A 327 -0.70 -0.93 -22.66
N ARG A 328 -0.45 -2.22 -22.45
CA ARG A 328 -1.49 -3.26 -22.33
C ARG A 328 -1.68 -3.66 -20.86
N PRO A 329 -2.54 -2.96 -20.10
CA PRO A 329 -2.70 -3.25 -18.66
C PRO A 329 -3.21 -4.67 -18.39
N ASN A 330 -3.95 -5.28 -19.31
CA ASN A 330 -4.47 -6.65 -19.14
C ASN A 330 -3.38 -7.72 -19.06
N THR A 331 -2.15 -7.46 -19.50
CA THR A 331 -1.05 -8.45 -19.46
C THR A 331 -0.27 -8.44 -18.16
N PHE A 332 -0.47 -7.45 -17.30
CA PHE A 332 0.17 -7.39 -15.99
C PHE A 332 -0.55 -8.27 -14.96
N SER A 333 0.20 -9.15 -14.31
CA SER A 333 -0.28 -9.98 -13.19
C SER A 333 -0.42 -9.15 -11.90
N PHE A 334 0.51 -8.23 -11.66
CA PHE A 334 0.50 -7.34 -10.49
C PHE A 334 0.14 -5.90 -10.86
N LYS A 335 -0.89 -5.38 -10.19
CA LYS A 335 -1.37 -3.99 -10.32
C LYS A 335 -1.58 -3.37 -8.95
N GLU A 336 -0.82 -2.32 -8.64
CA GLU A 336 -1.03 -1.51 -7.44
C GLU A 336 -1.71 -0.20 -7.84
N LEU A 337 -2.98 -0.03 -7.47
CA LEU A 337 -3.76 1.16 -7.82
C LEU A 337 -3.75 2.23 -6.72
N GLY A 338 -2.98 2.01 -5.66
CA GLY A 338 -2.86 2.92 -4.54
C GLY A 338 -4.10 2.92 -3.65
N GLN A 339 -4.39 4.09 -3.04
CA GLN A 339 -5.58 4.23 -2.21
C GLN A 339 -6.86 4.19 -3.08
N TYR A 340 -7.99 3.80 -2.48
CA TYR A 340 -9.26 3.78 -3.19
C TYR A 340 -9.61 5.18 -3.71
N MET A 341 -10.21 5.29 -4.88
CA MET A 341 -10.62 6.58 -5.44
C MET A 341 -11.91 7.06 -4.77
N ARG A 342 -12.87 6.13 -4.61
CA ARG A 342 -14.20 6.45 -4.11
C ARG A 342 -14.81 5.24 -3.40
N ARG A 343 -15.53 5.52 -2.34
CA ARG A 343 -16.28 4.55 -1.54
C ARG A 343 -17.69 5.05 -1.37
N TRP A 344 -18.65 4.16 -1.57
CA TRP A 344 -20.07 4.40 -1.31
C TRP A 344 -20.54 3.47 -0.21
N GLU A 345 -21.17 4.00 0.82
CA GLU A 345 -21.79 3.23 1.90
C GLU A 345 -23.27 3.59 2.02
N VAL A 346 -24.12 2.58 2.19
CA VAL A 346 -25.57 2.76 2.30
C VAL A 346 -26.10 1.85 3.40
N PRO A 347 -26.97 2.33 4.31
CA PRO A 347 -27.63 1.47 5.28
C PRO A 347 -28.55 0.48 4.57
N HIS A 348 -28.68 -0.73 5.11
CA HIS A 348 -29.64 -1.70 4.62
C HIS A 348 -31.05 -1.29 5.06
N ASN A 349 -31.94 -1.03 4.11
CA ASN A 349 -33.37 -0.83 4.36
C ASN A 349 -34.19 -1.86 3.56
N ILE A 350 -35.29 -2.33 4.13
CA ILE A 350 -36.14 -3.41 3.62
C ILE A 350 -36.74 -3.05 2.24
N ASP A 351 -37.01 -1.77 1.96
CA ASP A 351 -37.55 -1.33 0.66
C ASP A 351 -36.53 -1.40 -0.49
N ILE A 352 -35.23 -1.42 -0.18
CA ILE A 352 -34.13 -1.53 -1.16
C ILE A 352 -33.88 -3.01 -1.54
N SER A 353 -34.55 -3.95 -0.86
CA SER A 353 -34.46 -5.38 -1.16
C SER A 353 -34.88 -5.75 -2.59
N SER A 354 -35.75 -4.95 -3.21
CA SER A 354 -36.20 -5.14 -4.60
C SER A 354 -35.09 -4.94 -5.64
N LEU A 355 -34.11 -4.07 -5.36
CA LEU A 355 -32.93 -3.85 -6.22
C LEU A 355 -31.85 -4.94 -6.04
N PHE A 356 -31.89 -5.67 -4.93
CA PHE A 356 -30.86 -6.62 -4.52
C PHE A 356 -31.44 -8.01 -4.22
N GLY A 357 -32.53 -8.39 -4.89
CA GLY A 357 -33.31 -9.61 -4.61
C GLY A 357 -32.52 -10.92 -4.66
N SER A 358 -31.33 -10.95 -5.28
CA SER A 358 -30.41 -12.09 -5.27
C SER A 358 -29.49 -12.14 -4.04
N ILE A 359 -29.22 -11.01 -3.37
CA ILE A 359 -28.27 -10.90 -2.24
C ILE A 359 -28.92 -11.29 -0.91
N LEU A 360 -30.26 -11.26 -0.80
CA LEU A 360 -30.97 -11.77 0.38
C LEU A 360 -30.70 -13.26 0.63
N SER A 361 -30.28 -14.01 -0.40
CA SER A 361 -29.89 -15.42 -0.31
C SER A 361 -28.53 -15.64 0.39
N THR A 362 -27.71 -14.60 0.53
CA THR A 362 -26.36 -14.69 1.11
C THR A 362 -26.34 -14.48 2.63
N ALA A 363 -27.43 -13.94 3.20
CA ALA A 363 -27.62 -13.86 4.63
C ALA A 363 -28.23 -15.18 5.13
N LEU A 364 -27.48 -15.93 5.93
CA LEU A 364 -27.96 -17.18 6.52
C LEU A 364 -29.03 -16.89 7.59
N VAL A 365 -29.86 -17.88 7.90
CA VAL A 365 -30.84 -17.80 9.02
C VAL A 365 -30.12 -17.37 10.30
N GLY A 366 -30.49 -16.21 10.86
CA GLY A 366 -29.87 -15.64 12.06
C GLY A 366 -28.88 -14.50 11.83
N GLU A 367 -28.64 -14.11 10.57
CA GLU A 367 -27.83 -12.94 10.20
C GLU A 367 -28.74 -11.72 9.94
N THR A 368 -28.39 -10.55 10.49
CA THR A 368 -29.02 -9.28 10.12
C THR A 368 -28.06 -8.47 9.25
N LEU A 369 -28.50 -8.12 8.05
CA LEU A 369 -27.78 -7.22 7.15
C LEU A 369 -27.98 -5.76 7.59
N LEU A 370 -26.89 -5.02 7.77
CA LEU A 370 -26.91 -3.65 8.30
C LEU A 370 -26.51 -2.59 7.29
N LYS A 371 -25.49 -2.85 6.46
CA LYS A 371 -24.95 -1.88 5.50
C LYS A 371 -24.43 -2.55 4.23
N HIS A 372 -24.34 -1.75 3.18
CA HIS A 372 -23.71 -2.07 1.92
C HIS A 372 -22.55 -1.10 1.69
N ARG A 373 -21.42 -1.60 1.17
CA ARG A 373 -20.25 -0.80 0.84
C ARG A 373 -19.71 -1.20 -0.53
N TRP A 374 -19.48 -0.21 -1.37
CA TRP A 374 -18.75 -0.34 -2.62
C TRP A 374 -17.47 0.46 -2.54
N THR A 375 -16.35 -0.15 -2.86
CA THR A 375 -15.05 0.54 -2.88
C THR A 375 -14.43 0.36 -4.26
N LEU A 376 -14.01 1.45 -4.89
CA LEU A 376 -13.40 1.48 -6.22
C LEU A 376 -11.96 1.98 -6.13
N TRP A 377 -11.06 1.26 -6.79
CA TRP A 377 -9.69 1.65 -7.05
C TRP A 377 -9.50 1.77 -8.56
N GLY A 378 -8.70 2.73 -9.00
CA GLY A 378 -8.50 2.95 -10.43
C GLY A 378 -7.25 3.74 -10.76
N LEU A 379 -6.82 3.56 -11.99
CA LEU A 379 -5.84 4.36 -12.70
C LEU A 379 -6.58 5.16 -13.77
N SER A 380 -6.71 6.46 -13.53
CA SER A 380 -7.50 7.40 -14.31
C SER A 380 -6.66 8.20 -15.29
N LEU A 381 -7.33 8.89 -16.21
CA LEU A 381 -6.68 9.82 -17.14
C LEU A 381 -5.91 10.92 -16.40
N GLY A 382 -4.61 11.03 -16.70
CA GLY A 382 -3.69 12.01 -16.13
C GLY A 382 -3.02 11.58 -14.83
N ASP A 383 -3.35 10.40 -14.29
CA ASP A 383 -2.64 9.84 -13.13
C ASP A 383 -1.17 9.52 -13.48
N PRO A 384 -0.27 9.56 -12.48
CA PRO A 384 1.08 9.04 -12.64
C PRO A 384 1.05 7.50 -12.67
N CYS A 385 1.89 6.92 -13.51
CA CYS A 385 2.02 5.48 -13.66
C CYS A 385 3.50 5.09 -13.77
N TYR A 386 3.88 4.15 -12.93
CA TYR A 386 5.17 3.49 -12.89
C TYR A 386 5.01 2.08 -13.46
N ILE A 387 5.89 1.70 -14.37
CA ILE A 387 5.87 0.39 -15.02
C ILE A 387 7.25 -0.23 -14.99
N LEU A 388 7.30 -1.48 -14.53
CA LEU A 388 8.35 -2.42 -14.92
C LEU A 388 7.73 -3.49 -15.78
N GLY A 389 8.26 -3.66 -16.97
CA GLY A 389 7.74 -4.61 -17.94
C GLY A 389 8.65 -4.73 -19.14
N LYS A 390 8.05 -5.19 -20.24
CA LYS A 390 8.79 -5.50 -21.46
C LYS A 390 8.20 -4.76 -22.64
N ALA A 391 9.05 -4.03 -23.36
CA ALA A 391 8.71 -3.50 -24.67
C ALA A 391 8.82 -4.60 -25.72
N ILE A 392 7.70 -4.91 -26.34
CA ILE A 392 7.63 -5.88 -27.45
C ILE A 392 7.24 -5.15 -28.74
N PRO A 393 7.71 -5.61 -29.91
CA PRO A 393 7.23 -5.09 -31.19
C PRO A 393 5.72 -5.22 -31.33
N ARG A 394 5.08 -4.19 -31.87
CA ARG A 394 3.64 -4.24 -32.17
C ARG A 394 3.38 -5.09 -33.43
N PRO A 395 2.27 -5.84 -33.46
CA PRO A 395 1.84 -6.51 -34.68
C PRO A 395 1.60 -5.51 -35.81
N ASN A 396 1.95 -5.91 -37.04
CA ASN A 396 1.76 -5.08 -38.25
C ASN A 396 0.29 -4.71 -38.49
N GLU A 397 -0.64 -5.55 -38.05
CA GLU A 397 -2.08 -5.30 -38.14
C GLU A 397 -2.50 -4.11 -37.28
N GLU A 398 -2.08 -4.09 -36.02
CA GLU A 398 -2.36 -2.97 -35.11
C GLU A 398 -1.73 -1.66 -35.58
N LEU A 399 -0.54 -1.73 -36.20
CA LEU A 399 0.12 -0.57 -36.77
C LEU A 399 -0.63 0.01 -37.99
N LYS A 400 -1.30 -0.84 -38.78
CA LYS A 400 -2.14 -0.39 -39.90
C LYS A 400 -3.45 0.24 -39.44
N GLU A 401 -3.99 -0.22 -38.32
CA GLU A 401 -5.21 0.33 -37.70
C GLU A 401 -4.94 1.59 -36.86
N GLU A 402 -3.67 1.87 -36.55
CA GLU A 402 -3.26 3.04 -35.78
C GLU A 402 -3.58 4.32 -36.55
N LYS A 403 -4.41 5.18 -35.92
CA LYS A 403 -4.89 6.42 -36.55
C LYS A 403 -3.93 7.58 -36.36
N PHE A 404 -2.99 7.45 -35.42
CA PHE A 404 -1.99 8.47 -35.14
C PHE A 404 -0.74 8.21 -35.99
N TRP A 405 -0.34 9.21 -36.77
CA TRP A 405 0.90 9.15 -37.52
C TRP A 405 2.04 9.71 -36.68
N SER A 406 3.02 8.86 -36.34
CA SER A 406 4.25 9.31 -35.69
C SER A 406 5.48 8.83 -36.44
N ARG A 407 6.53 9.65 -36.41
CA ARG A 407 7.87 9.29 -36.94
C ARG A 407 8.76 8.63 -35.89
N GLY A 408 8.34 8.61 -34.63
CA GLY A 408 9.12 8.04 -33.53
C GLY A 408 9.13 6.51 -33.54
N GLN A 409 10.23 5.90 -33.11
CA GLN A 409 10.34 4.42 -33.02
C GLN A 409 9.44 3.84 -31.91
N ASN A 410 9.08 4.67 -30.92
CA ASN A 410 8.20 4.33 -29.81
C ASN A 410 6.79 3.90 -30.23
N ILE A 411 6.32 4.27 -31.44
CA ILE A 411 5.03 3.79 -31.97
C ILE A 411 5.08 2.31 -32.35
N LEU A 412 6.26 1.77 -32.67
CA LEU A 412 6.47 0.40 -33.18
C LEU A 412 6.45 -0.64 -32.07
N VAL A 413 6.39 -0.22 -30.82
CA VAL A 413 6.50 -1.05 -29.63
C VAL A 413 5.33 -0.82 -28.70
N GLN A 414 5.01 -1.83 -27.91
CA GLN A 414 4.00 -1.78 -26.86
C GLN A 414 4.53 -2.45 -25.60
N ILE A 415 4.03 -2.00 -24.45
CA ILE A 415 4.47 -2.46 -23.15
C ILE A 415 3.55 -3.55 -22.63
N HIS A 416 4.15 -4.67 -22.25
CA HIS A 416 3.49 -5.84 -21.68
C HIS A 416 4.05 -6.16 -20.28
N GLY A 417 3.19 -6.75 -19.44
CA GLY A 417 3.54 -7.20 -18.11
C GLY A 417 4.12 -8.61 -18.08
N GLU A 418 5.18 -8.86 -18.85
CA GLU A 418 5.91 -10.13 -18.83
C GLU A 418 7.06 -10.09 -17.80
N ASP A 419 7.11 -11.08 -16.91
CA ASP A 419 8.19 -11.22 -15.94
C ASP A 419 9.55 -11.39 -16.64
N ALA A 420 10.57 -10.80 -16.03
CA ALA A 420 11.96 -10.84 -16.45
C ALA A 420 12.80 -11.63 -15.45
N PRO A 421 13.98 -12.17 -15.83
CA PRO A 421 14.90 -12.79 -14.88
C PRO A 421 15.33 -11.84 -13.75
N GLN A 422 15.33 -10.52 -14.01
CA GLN A 422 15.78 -9.49 -13.07
C GLN A 422 14.64 -8.90 -12.22
N PHE A 423 13.39 -8.96 -12.68
CA PHE A 423 12.25 -8.38 -11.97
C PHE A 423 10.90 -9.03 -12.32
N GLU A 424 9.97 -8.99 -11.35
CA GLU A 424 8.55 -9.27 -11.58
C GLU A 424 7.89 -8.04 -12.23
N ALA A 425 7.14 -8.27 -13.31
CA ALA A 425 6.48 -7.21 -14.03
C ALA A 425 5.32 -6.62 -13.22
N ARG A 426 5.24 -5.28 -13.21
CA ARG A 426 4.27 -4.56 -12.40
C ARG A 426 3.86 -3.24 -13.01
N LEU A 427 2.60 -2.92 -12.78
CA LEU A 427 2.01 -1.63 -13.09
C LEU A 427 1.53 -1.01 -11.78
N GLU A 428 2.06 0.16 -11.44
CA GLU A 428 1.74 0.85 -10.21
C GLU A 428 1.26 2.27 -10.50
N ARG A 429 0.18 2.69 -9.85
CA ARG A 429 -0.16 4.10 -9.75
C ARG A 429 0.89 4.80 -8.90
N GLY A 430 1.38 5.94 -9.39
CA GLY A 430 2.50 6.69 -8.83
C GLY A 430 3.66 6.82 -9.79
N SER A 431 4.49 7.83 -9.56
CA SER A 431 5.83 7.94 -10.13
C SER A 431 6.82 7.10 -9.32
N GLU A 432 8.08 7.06 -9.75
CA GLU A 432 9.14 6.41 -8.96
C GLU A 432 9.21 7.00 -7.53
N LEU A 433 9.00 8.32 -7.37
CA LEU A 433 8.87 8.95 -6.05
C LEU A 433 7.75 8.32 -5.23
N GLY A 434 6.55 8.20 -5.78
CA GLY A 434 5.40 7.61 -5.09
C GLY A 434 5.62 6.14 -4.72
N VAL A 435 6.27 5.37 -5.59
CA VAL A 435 6.61 3.96 -5.35
C VAL A 435 7.66 3.82 -4.24
N LEU A 436 8.68 4.69 -4.23
CA LEU A 436 9.80 4.64 -3.29
C LEU A 436 9.59 5.46 -2.00
N ALA A 437 8.51 6.24 -1.88
CA ALA A 437 8.25 7.15 -0.75
C ALA A 437 8.33 6.48 0.63
N LYS A 438 7.83 5.25 0.74
CA LYS A 438 7.75 4.50 2.00
C LYS A 438 8.81 3.42 2.14
N VAL A 439 9.75 3.39 1.20
CA VAL A 439 10.78 2.36 1.13
C VAL A 439 11.86 2.65 2.17
N ARG A 440 12.47 1.57 2.66
CA ARG A 440 13.50 1.53 3.70
C ARG A 440 14.77 0.87 3.17
N SER A 441 15.86 0.88 3.93
CA SER A 441 17.11 0.27 3.47
C SER A 441 17.02 -1.25 3.31
N GLN A 442 17.86 -1.80 2.43
CA GLN A 442 17.98 -3.25 2.26
C GLN A 442 18.39 -3.96 3.55
N PHE A 443 19.22 -3.31 4.39
CA PHE A 443 19.58 -3.82 5.70
C PHE A 443 18.34 -4.02 6.59
N GLU A 444 17.46 -3.02 6.65
CA GLU A 444 16.24 -3.09 7.46
C GLU A 444 15.26 -4.14 7.00
N TYR A 445 15.13 -4.38 5.70
CA TYR A 445 14.23 -5.42 5.19
C TYR A 445 14.81 -6.83 5.25
N ARG A 446 16.11 -7.00 4.98
CA ARG A 446 16.72 -8.34 4.81
C ARG A 446 17.37 -8.89 6.07
N ILE A 447 17.82 -8.04 6.99
CA ILE A 447 18.63 -8.49 8.14
C ILE A 447 17.80 -8.51 9.42
N ILE A 448 17.10 -7.42 9.74
CA ILE A 448 16.40 -7.29 11.03
C ILE A 448 15.27 -8.32 11.19
N PRO A 449 14.33 -8.48 10.22
CA PRO A 449 13.20 -9.40 10.39
C PRO A 449 13.59 -10.88 10.54
N PRO A 450 14.56 -11.42 9.77
CA PRO A 450 15.05 -12.78 10.01
C PRO A 450 15.69 -12.97 11.39
N ILE A 451 16.40 -11.97 11.94
CA ILE A 451 16.95 -12.05 13.31
C ILE A 451 15.83 -12.11 14.34
N ILE A 452 14.78 -11.28 14.19
CA ILE A 452 13.59 -11.32 15.05
C ILE A 452 12.94 -12.71 14.99
N PHE A 453 12.77 -13.27 13.78
CA PHE A 453 12.21 -14.60 13.59
C PHE A 453 13.07 -15.70 14.23
N ALA A 454 14.39 -15.68 14.00
CA ALA A 454 15.30 -16.65 14.60
C ALA A 454 15.27 -16.57 16.14
N GLY A 455 15.25 -15.36 16.71
CA GLY A 455 15.11 -15.14 18.15
C GLY A 455 13.78 -15.66 18.69
N ALA A 456 12.67 -15.40 18.00
CA ALA A 456 11.35 -15.90 18.38
C ALA A 456 11.27 -17.43 18.30
N LEU A 457 11.82 -18.04 17.25
CA LEU A 457 11.87 -19.49 17.08
C LEU A 457 12.69 -20.16 18.19
N ALA A 458 13.91 -19.66 18.44
CA ALA A 458 14.77 -20.19 19.49
C ALA A 458 14.10 -20.09 20.87
N ALA A 459 13.52 -18.94 21.20
CA ALA A 459 12.82 -18.73 22.45
C ALA A 459 11.58 -19.60 22.62
N THR A 460 10.84 -19.84 21.52
CA THR A 460 9.70 -20.75 21.53
C THR A 460 10.17 -22.17 21.88
N VAL A 461 11.21 -22.68 21.21
CA VAL A 461 11.78 -24.00 21.52
C VAL A 461 12.28 -24.10 22.96
N MET A 462 13.01 -23.09 23.44
CA MET A 462 13.50 -23.05 24.83
C MET A 462 12.34 -23.07 25.83
N ALA A 463 11.25 -22.34 25.58
CA ALA A 463 10.10 -22.30 26.47
C ALA A 463 9.39 -23.66 26.56
N PHE A 464 9.25 -24.38 25.44
CA PHE A 464 8.71 -25.75 25.45
C PHE A 464 9.64 -26.73 26.16
N GLN A 465 10.96 -26.62 25.96
CA GLN A 465 11.94 -27.47 26.66
C GLN A 465 11.97 -27.23 28.16
N ALA A 466 11.79 -25.98 28.61
CA ALA A 466 11.76 -25.65 30.03
C ALA A 466 10.48 -26.12 30.74
N ALA A 467 9.43 -26.44 29.98
CA ALA A 467 8.14 -26.88 30.50
C ALA A 467 7.93 -28.40 30.45
N GLY A 468 8.72 -29.13 29.66
CA GLY A 468 8.79 -30.59 29.64
C GLY A 468 9.80 -31.11 30.65
#